data_AF-A0A969KXC9-F1
#
_entry.id   AF-A0A969KXC9-F1
#
_cell.length_a   1.000
_cell.length_b   1.000
_cell.length_c   1.000
_cell.angle_alpha   90.00
_cell.angle_beta   90.00
_cell.angle_gamma   90.00
#
_symmetry.space_group_name_H-M   'P 1'
#
loop_
_entity.id
_entity.type
_entity.pdbx_description
1 polymer ?
#
loop_
_entity_poly.entity_id
_entity_poly.type
_entity_poly.pdbx_seq_one_letter_code
_entity_poly.pdbx_strand_id
1 'polypeptide(L)' 'IPYTNFAGELEPRLVSRFVLDQDTGGAIRGAGRVDIFMGTGDGAGDRAGLINGTGQLYYLLLKD' A
#
# COMPACT_ATOMS: atom_id res chain seq x y z
N ILE A 1 2.75 -0.33 6.25
CA ILE A 1 3.41 -1.04 5.11
C ILE A 1 4.60 -1.82 5.66
N PRO A 2 4.74 -3.12 5.36
CA PRO A 2 5.86 -3.95 5.82
C PRO A 2 7.19 -3.59 5.15
N TYR A 3 8.26 -3.54 5.94
CA TYR A 3 9.63 -3.37 5.51
C TYR A 3 10.53 -4.39 6.21
N THR A 4 11.57 -4.85 5.53
CA THR A 4 12.58 -5.74 6.11
C THR A 4 13.41 -4.98 7.14
N ASN A 5 13.54 -5.53 8.35
CA ASN A 5 14.43 -5.01 9.40
C ASN A 5 15.86 -5.58 9.26
N PHE A 6 16.77 -5.22 10.16
CA PHE A 6 18.16 -5.70 10.12
C PHE A 6 18.29 -7.21 10.39
N ALA A 7 17.29 -7.85 10.99
CA ALA A 7 17.23 -9.29 11.21
C ALA A 7 16.65 -10.06 10.01
N GLY A 8 16.22 -9.36 8.95
CA GLY A 8 15.59 -9.99 7.78
C GLY A 8 14.09 -10.22 7.92
N GLU A 9 13.46 -9.73 8.99
CA GLU A 9 12.04 -9.94 9.26
C GLU A 9 11.19 -8.79 8.71
N LEU A 10 9.95 -9.09 8.31
CA LEU A 10 9.00 -8.08 7.86
C LEU A 10 8.33 -7.40 9.06
N GLU A 11 8.58 -6.10 9.20
CA GLU A 11 8.04 -5.26 10.26
C GLU A 11 7.05 -4.24 9.67
N PRO A 12 5.79 -4.18 10.16
CA PRO A 12 4.86 -3.13 9.77
C PRO A 12 5.36 -1.75 10.20
N ARG A 13 5.45 -0.81 9.26
CA ARG A 13 5.78 0.59 9.53
C ARG A 13 4.65 1.53 9.13
N LEU A 14 4.40 2.54 9.95
CA LEU A 14 3.59 3.70 9.55
C LEU A 14 4.36 4.53 8.53
N VAL A 15 3.71 4.81 7.42
CA VAL A 15 4.32 5.53 6.30
C VAL A 15 3.31 6.46 5.66
N SER A 16 3.80 7.56 5.10
CA SER A 16 3.07 8.41 4.17
C SER A 16 3.75 8.30 2.80
N ARG A 17 2.96 8.11 1.75
CA ARG A 17 3.45 7.93 0.38
C ARG A 17 2.58 8.73 -0.57
N PHE A 18 3.22 9.38 -1.54
CA PHE A 18 2.54 9.91 -2.71
C PHE A 18 2.51 8.80 -3.76
N VAL A 19 1.32 8.48 -4.24
CA VAL A 19 1.05 7.37 -5.17
C VAL A 19 0.02 7.82 -6.20
N LEU A 20 -0.13 7.04 -7.26
CA LEU A 20 -1.07 7.29 -8.34
C LEU A 20 -2.03 6.10 -8.49
N ASP A 21 -3.28 6.39 -8.78
CA ASP A 21 -4.31 5.39 -9.08
C ASP A 21 -4.14 4.93 -10.53
N GLN A 22 -3.27 3.93 -10.74
CA GLN A 22 -2.88 3.46 -12.08
C GLN A 22 -3.52 2.11 -12.48
N ASP A 23 -4.30 1.49 -11.60
CA ASP A 23 -4.94 0.20 -11.85
C ASP A 23 -6.31 0.11 -11.15
N THR A 24 -7.12 -0.86 -11.55
CA THR A 24 -8.44 -1.15 -10.98
C THR A 24 -8.57 -2.63 -10.65
N GLY A 25 -9.28 -2.97 -9.58
CA GLY A 25 -9.49 -4.37 -9.17
C GLY A 25 -10.93 -4.66 -8.84
N GLY A 26 -11.49 -5.75 -9.35
CA GLY A 26 -12.91 -6.10 -9.15
C GLY A 26 -13.31 -6.33 -7.68
N ALA A 27 -12.34 -6.61 -6.79
CA ALA A 27 -12.52 -6.74 -5.36
C ALA A 27 -12.33 -5.42 -4.58
N ILE A 28 -11.74 -4.40 -5.21
CA ILE A 28 -11.53 -3.07 -4.62
C ILE A 28 -12.76 -2.22 -4.93
N ARG A 29 -13.71 -2.24 -3.99
CA ARG A 29 -15.01 -1.57 -4.13
C ARG A 29 -15.25 -0.60 -2.98
N GLY A 30 -15.95 0.49 -3.29
CA GLY A 30 -16.30 1.54 -2.33
C GLY A 30 -15.20 2.59 -2.16
N ALA A 31 -15.55 3.72 -1.56
CA ALA A 31 -14.60 4.80 -1.27
C ALA A 31 -13.66 4.40 -0.11
N GLY A 32 -12.43 4.93 -0.13
CA GLY A 32 -11.47 4.76 0.97
C GLY A 32 -10.76 3.40 1.02
N ARG A 33 -10.97 2.53 0.03
CA ARG A 33 -10.23 1.27 -0.12
C ARG A 33 -9.24 1.39 -1.27
N VAL A 34 -7.99 1.00 -1.01
CA VAL A 34 -6.91 1.00 -1.99
C VAL A 34 -6.20 -0.36 -1.97
N ASP A 35 -5.62 -0.73 -3.09
CA ASP A 35 -4.65 -1.82 -3.18
C ASP A 35 -3.29 -1.22 -3.54
N ILE A 36 -2.23 -1.65 -2.85
CA ILE A 36 -0.90 -1.06 -2.99
C ILE A 36 -0.02 -2.04 -3.75
N PHE A 37 0.37 -1.68 -4.97
CA PHE A 37 1.36 -2.46 -5.71
C PHE A 37 2.73 -2.40 -5.01
N MET A 38 3.21 -3.56 -4.54
CA MET A 38 4.45 -3.67 -3.77
C MET A 38 5.69 -4.02 -4.61
N GLY A 39 5.53 -4.20 -5.91
CA GLY A 39 6.56 -4.67 -6.83
C GLY A 39 6.29 -6.09 -7.34
N THR A 40 7.32 -6.73 -7.90
CA THR A 40 7.26 -8.10 -8.42
C THR A 40 8.23 -9.03 -7.68
N GLY A 41 7.99 -10.34 -7.75
CA GLY A 41 8.79 -11.39 -7.10
C GLY A 41 8.34 -11.73 -5.67
N ASP A 42 8.92 -12.80 -5.12
CA ASP A 42 8.48 -13.43 -3.86
C ASP A 42 8.47 -12.43 -2.69
N GLY A 43 9.54 -11.65 -2.53
CA GLY A 43 9.63 -10.65 -1.46
C GLY A 43 8.57 -9.53 -1.58
N ALA A 44 8.08 -9.22 -2.78
CA ALA A 44 6.98 -8.28 -2.95
C ALA A 44 5.64 -8.94 -2.56
N GLY A 45 5.46 -10.21 -2.91
CA GLY A 45 4.31 -11.03 -2.51
C GLY A 45 4.21 -11.18 -0.99
N ASP A 46 5.31 -11.51 -0.32
CA ASP A 46 5.37 -11.64 1.14
C ASP A 46 4.98 -10.33 1.83
N ARG A 47 5.45 -9.19 1.30
CA ARG A 47 5.07 -7.87 1.82
C ARG A 47 3.61 -7.55 1.57
N ALA A 48 3.08 -7.85 0.39
CA ALA A 48 1.70 -7.59 0.03
C ALA A 48 0.73 -8.43 0.89
N GLY A 49 1.05 -9.70 1.14
CA GLY A 49 0.21 -10.60 1.94
C GLY A 49 -0.01 -10.16 3.39
N LEU A 50 0.86 -9.29 3.92
CA LEU A 50 0.74 -8.75 5.28
C LEU A 50 -0.03 -7.41 5.34
N ILE A 51 -0.49 -6.86 4.21
CA ILE A 51 -1.22 -5.59 4.17
C ILE A 51 -2.73 -5.84 4.35
N ASN A 52 -3.25 -5.49 5.52
CA ASN A 52 -4.70 -5.52 5.80
C ASN A 52 -5.15 -4.40 6.78
N GLY A 53 -4.30 -3.42 7.02
CA GLY A 53 -4.53 -2.35 8.00
C GLY A 53 -5.27 -1.13 7.44
N THR A 54 -5.80 -0.31 8.34
CA THR A 54 -6.41 0.98 8.01
C THR A 54 -5.38 2.11 7.95
N GLY A 55 -5.71 3.19 7.26
CA GLY A 55 -4.86 4.37 7.10
C GLY A 55 -5.68 5.60 6.73
N GLN A 56 -4.99 6.66 6.32
CA GLN A 56 -5.61 7.90 5.83
C GLN A 56 -5.34 8.05 4.34
N LEU A 57 -6.38 8.33 3.56
CA LEU A 57 -6.30 8.56 2.11
C LEU A 57 -6.64 10.03 1.84
N TYR A 58 -5.76 10.71 1.11
CA TYR A 58 -5.93 12.09 0.71
C TYR A 58 -5.77 12.21 -0.81
N TYR A 59 -6.70 12.91 -1.45
CA TYR A 59 -6.57 13.31 -2.85
C TYR A 59 -6.06 14.75 -2.91
N LEU A 60 -5.00 14.97 -3.68
CA LEU A 60 -4.53 16.31 -3.98
C LEU A 60 -5.36 16.87 -5.13
N LEU A 61 -6.03 17.98 -4.89
CA LEU A 61 -6.77 18.73 -5.90
C LEU A 61 -6.04 20.04 -6.16
N LEU A 62 -6.07 20.51 -7.41
CA LEU A 62 -5.56 21.82 -7.74
C LEU A 62 -6.34 22.87 -6.94
N LYS A 63 -5.61 23.84 -6.39
CA LYS A 63 -6.20 25.03 -5.80
C LYS A 63 -6.56 26.00 -6.93
N ASP A 64 -7.72 26.63 -6.81
CA ASP A 64 -8.18 27.71 -7.69
C ASP A 64 -7.17 28.87 -7.81
#